data_AF-A0A024VN32-F1
#
_entry.id   AF-A0A024VN32-F1
#
_cell.length_a   1.000
_cell.length_b   1.000
_cell.length_c   1.000
_cell.angle_alpha   90.00
_cell.angle_beta   90.00
_cell.angle_gamma   90.00
#
_symmetry.space_group_name_H-M   'P 1'
#
loop_
_entity.id
_entity.type
_entity.pdbx_description
1 polymer ?
#
loop_
_entity_poly.entity_id
_entity_poly.type
_entity_poly.pdbx_seq_one_letter_code
_entity_poly.pdbx_strand_id
1 'polypeptide(L)'
;MIGKIFDNAFRIRTYNRFVCFLIGGTFAYSFSNPDMDTVYDLFPIFKQNKYAYLTFLEVNEKHSNVFEERLKDLCRFYQKQPGYLYTKIIKRIDNINDISKYIVISTWIKSENYLLACNRMYGQILINKIQNYAKYNSYLYRIVVDDSDYLPPI
;
A
#
# COMPACT_ATOMS: atom_id res chain seq x y z
N MET A 1 -49.63 -24.67 -17.86
CA MET A 1 -48.60 -24.91 -16.81
C MET A 1 -47.16 -24.78 -17.33
N ILE A 2 -46.89 -25.08 -18.61
CA ILE A 2 -45.55 -25.03 -19.23
C ILE A 2 -44.94 -23.62 -19.36
N GLY A 3 -45.74 -22.58 -19.66
CA GLY A 3 -45.24 -21.20 -19.79
C GLY A 3 -44.63 -20.64 -18.49
N LYS A 4 -45.25 -20.91 -17.33
CA LYS A 4 -44.73 -20.46 -16.02
C LYS A 4 -43.41 -21.13 -15.63
N ILE A 5 -43.15 -22.35 -16.10
CA ILE A 5 -41.90 -23.08 -15.84
C ILE A 5 -40.77 -22.50 -16.71
N PHE A 6 -41.05 -22.19 -17.97
CA PHE A 6 -40.09 -21.55 -18.86
C PHE A 6 -39.72 -20.12 -18.42
N ASP A 7 -40.70 -19.32 -17.98
CA ASP A 7 -40.45 -17.97 -17.47
C ASP A 7 -39.61 -17.98 -16.19
N ASN A 8 -39.88 -18.93 -15.27
CA ASN A 8 -39.07 -19.10 -14.07
C ASN A 8 -37.66 -19.61 -14.38
N ALA A 9 -37.50 -20.56 -15.31
CA ALA A 9 -36.20 -21.06 -15.72
C ALA A 9 -35.35 -19.98 -16.41
N PHE A 10 -35.97 -19.14 -17.26
CA PHE A 10 -35.30 -17.99 -17.87
C PHE A 10 -34.90 -16.97 -16.80
N ARG A 11 -35.79 -16.62 -15.87
CA ARG A 11 -35.50 -15.71 -14.76
C ARG A 11 -34.34 -16.20 -13.89
N ILE A 12 -34.33 -17.48 -13.50
CA ILE A 12 -33.28 -18.08 -12.68
C ILE A 12 -31.94 -18.09 -13.45
N ARG A 13 -31.95 -18.42 -14.74
CA ARG A 13 -30.74 -18.42 -15.56
C ARG A 13 -30.17 -17.02 -15.77
N THR A 14 -31.01 -16.01 -16.00
CA THR A 14 -30.58 -14.61 -16.08
C THR A 14 -30.11 -14.08 -14.73
N TYR A 15 -30.78 -14.46 -13.63
CA TYR A 15 -30.40 -14.06 -12.28
C TYR A 15 -29.03 -14.61 -11.91
N ASN A 16 -28.78 -15.92 -12.13
CA ASN A 16 -27.48 -16.52 -11.85
C ASN A 16 -26.35 -15.90 -12.68
N ARG A 17 -26.62 -15.54 -13.95
CA ARG A 17 -25.64 -14.85 -14.79
C ARG A 17 -25.37 -13.42 -14.33
N PHE A 18 -26.39 -12.71 -13.88
CA PHE A 18 -26.26 -11.36 -13.33
C PHE A 18 -25.47 -11.36 -12.02
N VAL A 19 -25.76 -12.31 -11.12
CA VAL A 19 -25.01 -12.50 -9.87
C VAL A 19 -23.55 -12.83 -10.16
N CYS A 20 -23.26 -13.76 -11.09
CA CYS A 20 -21.87 -14.03 -11.49
C CYS A 20 -21.18 -12.81 -12.11
N PHE A 21 -21.89 -11.99 -12.89
CA PHE A 21 -21.32 -10.78 -13.49
C PHE A 21 -21.02 -9.71 -12.44
N LEU A 22 -21.89 -9.53 -11.44
CA LEU A 22 -21.67 -8.62 -10.31
C LEU A 22 -20.49 -9.07 -9.44
N ILE A 23 -20.43 -10.36 -9.11
CA ILE A 23 -19.31 -10.91 -8.34
C ILE A 23 -18.01 -10.78 -9.15
N GLY A 24 -17.99 -11.24 -10.40
CA GLY A 24 -16.81 -11.10 -11.25
C GLY A 24 -16.37 -9.65 -11.47
N GLY A 25 -17.31 -8.72 -11.63
CA GLY A 25 -17.04 -7.30 -11.80
C GLY A 25 -16.48 -6.65 -10.53
N THR A 26 -17.01 -6.99 -9.36
CA THR A 26 -16.47 -6.50 -8.07
C THR A 26 -15.07 -7.05 -7.80
N PHE A 27 -14.81 -8.32 -8.10
CA PHE A 27 -13.46 -8.89 -8.06
C PHE A 27 -12.52 -8.22 -9.07
N ALA A 28 -12.93 -8.00 -10.32
CA ALA A 28 -12.07 -7.34 -11.30
C ALA A 28 -11.76 -5.88 -10.94
N TYR A 29 -12.75 -5.16 -10.40
CA TYR A 29 -12.61 -3.79 -9.94
C TYR A 29 -11.63 -3.67 -8.76
N SER A 30 -11.67 -4.62 -7.81
CA SER A 30 -10.75 -4.64 -6.67
C SER A 30 -9.28 -4.85 -7.05
N PHE A 31 -9.01 -5.58 -8.13
CA PHE A 31 -7.65 -5.73 -8.65
C PHE A 31 -7.21 -4.59 -9.57
N SER A 32 -8.16 -3.89 -10.22
CA SER A 32 -7.86 -2.89 -11.25
C SER A 32 -7.74 -1.46 -10.71
N ASN A 33 -8.36 -1.14 -9.57
CA ASN A 33 -8.28 0.19 -8.92
C ASN A 33 -7.91 0.06 -7.44
N PRO A 34 -6.62 -0.19 -7.14
CA PRO A 34 -6.12 -0.42 -5.78
C PRO A 34 -6.10 0.83 -4.88
N ASP A 35 -6.37 2.02 -5.42
CA ASP A 35 -6.19 3.29 -4.69
C ASP A 35 -7.43 3.75 -3.90
N MET A 36 -8.60 3.12 -4.09
CA MET A 36 -9.80 3.41 -3.30
C MET A 36 -9.76 2.54 -2.04
N ASP A 37 -9.41 3.16 -0.90
CA ASP A 37 -9.14 2.51 0.41
C ASP A 37 -10.23 1.53 0.92
N THR A 38 -11.42 1.47 0.29
CA THR A 38 -12.56 0.61 0.68
C THR A 38 -12.70 -0.69 -0.12
N VAL A 39 -12.00 -0.86 -1.25
CA VAL A 39 -12.26 -2.00 -2.17
C VAL A 39 -11.53 -3.28 -1.73
N TYR A 40 -10.52 -3.14 -0.87
CA TYR A 40 -9.74 -4.25 -0.33
C TYR A 40 -10.37 -5.00 0.85
N ASP A 41 -11.53 -4.54 1.37
CA ASP A 41 -12.22 -5.16 2.50
C ASP A 41 -12.74 -6.59 2.23
N LEU A 42 -12.70 -7.07 0.98
CA LEU A 42 -13.08 -8.43 0.61
C LEU A 42 -12.03 -9.49 0.98
N PHE A 43 -10.77 -9.08 1.17
CA PHE A 43 -9.73 -9.96 1.67
C PHE A 43 -9.34 -9.49 3.07
N PRO A 44 -9.25 -10.37 4.07
CA PRO A 44 -8.50 -10.06 5.27
C PRO A 44 -7.02 -10.00 4.85
N ILE A 45 -6.63 -8.92 4.18
CA ILE A 45 -5.23 -8.54 4.06
C ILE A 45 -4.81 -8.39 5.51
N PHE A 46 -4.00 -9.35 5.95
CA PHE A 46 -3.46 -9.46 7.30
C PHE A 46 -3.51 -8.10 8.02
N LYS A 47 -4.48 -7.92 8.92
CA LYS A 47 -4.59 -6.74 9.81
C LYS A 47 -3.42 -6.66 10.81
N GLN A 48 -2.24 -7.14 10.43
CA GLN A 48 -1.03 -7.12 11.23
C GLN A 48 -0.09 -6.05 10.69
N ASN A 49 -0.57 -4.80 10.65
CA ASN A 49 0.28 -3.65 10.45
C ASN A 49 0.95 -3.26 11.78
N LYS A 50 1.68 -4.18 12.42
CA LYS A 50 2.29 -3.89 13.73
C LYS A 50 3.25 -2.69 13.64
N TYR A 51 4.01 -2.58 12.54
CA TYR A 51 5.01 -1.54 12.34
C TYR A 51 4.81 -0.82 11.01
N ALA A 52 4.78 0.51 11.06
CA ALA A 52 4.71 1.40 9.92
C ALA A 52 5.84 2.43 10.00
N TYR A 53 6.62 2.57 8.94
CA TYR A 53 7.58 3.65 8.79
C TYR A 53 6.97 4.75 7.93
N LEU A 54 6.91 5.96 8.48
CA LEU A 54 6.49 7.15 7.75
C LEU A 54 7.73 7.95 7.37
N THR A 55 7.99 8.04 6.07
CA THR A 55 9.06 8.86 5.51
C THR A 55 8.48 10.13 4.90
N PHE A 56 8.90 11.28 5.43
CA PHE A 56 8.53 12.59 4.93
C PHE A 56 9.61 13.08 3.97
N LEU A 57 9.21 13.44 2.75
CA LEU A 57 10.10 13.86 1.69
C LEU A 57 9.60 15.18 1.10
N GLU A 58 10.47 16.18 1.06
CA GLU A 58 10.22 17.48 0.44
C GLU A 58 11.13 17.60 -0.79
N VAL A 59 10.53 17.80 -1.96
CA VAL A 59 11.21 17.76 -3.26
C VAL A 59 10.91 19.04 -4.03
N ASN A 60 11.93 19.60 -4.68
CA ASN A 60 11.73 20.68 -5.64
C ASN A 60 11.04 20.15 -6.91
N GLU A 61 9.98 20.82 -7.38
CA GLU A 61 9.22 20.41 -8.57
C GLU A 61 10.10 20.12 -9.80
N LYS A 62 11.18 20.88 -9.99
CA LYS A 62 12.10 20.73 -11.14
C LYS A 62 12.70 19.32 -11.26
N HIS A 63 12.83 18.60 -10.14
CA HIS A 63 13.40 17.25 -10.10
C HIS A 63 12.37 16.17 -9.73
N SER A 64 11.08 16.52 -9.71
CA SER A 64 9.98 15.61 -9.31
C SER A 64 9.99 14.29 -10.10
N ASN A 65 10.13 14.35 -11.42
CA ASN A 65 10.08 13.14 -12.27
C ASN A 65 11.22 12.17 -11.96
N VAL A 66 12.45 12.68 -11.87
CA VAL A 66 13.63 11.86 -11.56
C VAL A 66 13.52 11.28 -10.14
N PHE A 67 13.06 12.10 -9.19
CA PHE A 67 12.83 11.64 -7.82
C PHE A 67 11.80 10.51 -7.76
N GLU A 68 10.67 10.62 -8.46
CA GLU A 68 9.63 9.60 -8.48
C GLU A 68 10.12 8.28 -9.07
N GLU A 69 10.98 8.30 -10.09
CA GLU A 69 11.64 7.09 -10.60
C GLU A 69 12.56 6.45 -9.55
N ARG A 70 13.39 7.24 -8.86
CA ARG A 70 14.26 6.72 -7.79
C ARG A 70 13.46 6.17 -6.61
N LEU A 71 12.35 6.81 -6.27
CA LEU A 71 11.43 6.38 -5.24
C LEU A 71 10.78 5.03 -5.61
N LYS A 72 10.36 4.87 -6.87
CA LYS A 72 9.84 3.60 -7.40
C LYS A 72 10.86 2.49 -7.31
N ASP A 73 12.13 2.76 -7.64
CA ASP A 73 13.21 1.77 -7.51
C ASP A 73 13.42 1.33 -6.05
N LEU A 74 13.35 2.26 -5.09
CA LEU A 74 13.39 1.94 -3.66
C LEU A 74 12.21 1.06 -3.23
N CYS A 75 10.99 1.40 -3.68
CA CYS A 75 9.81 0.61 -3.36
C CYS A 75 9.89 -0.81 -3.95
N ARG A 76 10.38 -0.95 -5.20
CA ARG A 76 10.65 -2.26 -5.83
C ARG A 76 11.71 -3.05 -5.08
N PHE A 77 12.71 -2.38 -4.51
CA PHE A 77 13.69 -3.03 -3.66
C PHE A 77 13.05 -3.54 -2.37
N TYR A 78 12.23 -2.72 -1.69
CA TYR A 78 11.49 -3.12 -0.48
C TYR A 78 10.58 -4.32 -0.71
N GLN A 79 9.88 -4.39 -1.85
CA GLN A 79 9.05 -5.54 -2.23
C GLN A 79 9.81 -6.88 -2.28
N LYS A 80 11.13 -6.86 -2.49
CA LYS A 80 11.97 -8.06 -2.51
C LYS A 80 12.53 -8.43 -1.14
N GLN A 81 12.31 -7.61 -0.11
CA GLN A 81 12.91 -7.83 1.22
C GLN A 81 12.01 -8.72 2.09
N PRO A 82 12.60 -9.54 2.97
CA PRO A 82 11.83 -10.36 3.89
C PRO A 82 11.03 -9.49 4.86
N GLY A 83 9.76 -9.83 5.04
CA GLY A 83 8.86 -9.17 5.99
C GLY A 83 8.33 -7.80 5.55
N TYR A 84 8.49 -7.46 4.27
CA TYR A 84 7.77 -6.37 3.62
C TYR A 84 6.28 -6.72 3.49
N LEU A 85 5.40 -5.74 3.75
CA LEU A 85 3.97 -5.87 3.53
C LEU A 85 3.52 -5.01 2.35
N TYR A 86 3.43 -3.70 2.52
CA TYR A 86 3.06 -2.78 1.44
C TYR A 86 3.70 -1.40 1.64
N THR A 87 3.62 -0.57 0.59
CA THR A 87 4.03 0.83 0.64
C THR A 87 2.96 1.68 -0.03
N LYS A 88 2.49 2.72 0.67
CA LYS A 88 1.58 3.73 0.13
C LYS A 88 2.35 5.04 -0.01
N ILE A 89 2.24 5.68 -1.16
CA ILE A 89 2.87 6.96 -1.45
C ILE A 89 1.76 7.99 -1.57
N ILE A 90 1.80 9.02 -0.71
CA ILE A 90 0.84 10.11 -0.71
C ILE A 90 1.58 11.37 -1.16
N LYS A 91 1.18 11.92 -2.30
CA LYS A 91 1.66 13.22 -2.80
C LYS A 91 0.63 14.28 -2.42
N ARG A 92 1.09 15.40 -1.88
CA ARG A 92 0.22 16.56 -1.65
C ARG A 92 -0.23 17.14 -3.00
N ILE A 93 -1.52 17.41 -3.15
CA ILE A 93 -2.11 17.95 -4.38
C ILE A 93 -1.68 19.41 -4.59
N ASP A 94 -1.73 20.21 -3.52
CA ASP A 94 -1.36 21.62 -3.58
C ASP A 94 0.11 21.81 -3.23
N ASN A 95 0.90 22.20 -4.23
CA ASN A 95 2.29 22.57 -4.03
C ASN A 95 2.35 24.00 -3.48
N ILE A 96 3.04 24.17 -2.36
CA ILE A 96 3.27 25.48 -1.75
C ILE A 96 4.74 25.83 -2.01
N ASN A 97 4.99 26.96 -2.67
CA ASN A 97 6.33 27.47 -2.98
C ASN A 97 7.20 26.49 -3.81
N ASP A 98 6.64 25.87 -4.86
CA ASP A 98 7.32 24.91 -5.75
C ASP A 98 7.92 23.68 -5.04
N ILE A 99 7.45 23.39 -3.82
CA ILE A 99 7.86 22.24 -3.02
C ILE A 99 6.73 21.21 -3.05
N SER A 100 7.00 20.08 -3.71
CA SER A 100 6.16 18.89 -3.64
C SER A 100 6.47 18.13 -2.34
N LYS A 101 5.42 17.86 -1.55
CA LYS A 101 5.53 17.06 -0.32
C LYS A 101 5.01 15.65 -0.56
N TYR A 102 5.83 14.67 -0.21
CA TYR A 102 5.49 13.26 -0.27
C TYR A 102 5.56 12.64 1.12
N ILE A 103 4.60 11.76 1.41
CA ILE A 103 4.60 10.89 2.58
C ILE A 103 4.63 9.46 2.07
N VAL A 104 5.67 8.73 2.44
CA VAL A 104 5.80 7.30 2.12
C VAL A 104 5.52 6.52 3.38
N ILE A 105 4.46 5.72 3.34
CA ILE A 105 4.05 4.83 4.43
C ILE A 105 4.49 3.43 4.03
N SER A 106 5.47 2.86 4.73
CA SER A 106 5.97 1.51 4.47
C SER A 106 5.68 0.61 5.66
N THR A 107 4.94 -0.47 5.45
CA THR A 107 4.53 -1.40 6.52
C THR A 107 5.34 -2.69 6.47
N TRP A 108 5.68 -3.18 7.65
CA TRP A 108 6.55 -4.34 7.82
C TRP A 108 6.05 -5.22 8.96
N ILE A 109 6.33 -6.52 8.87
CA ILE A 109 5.97 -7.49 9.92
C ILE A 109 6.71 -7.17 11.24
N LYS A 110 7.98 -6.76 11.14
CA LYS A 110 8.84 -6.38 12.27
C LYS A 110 9.59 -5.09 11.92
N SER A 111 9.87 -4.26 12.93
CA SER A 111 10.68 -3.05 12.78
C SER A 111 12.10 -3.35 12.27
N GLU A 112 12.69 -4.45 12.73
CA GLU A 112 14.03 -4.94 12.38
C GLU A 112 14.19 -5.19 10.87
N ASN A 113 13.14 -5.70 10.21
CA ASN A 113 13.20 -6.03 8.78
C ASN A 113 13.43 -4.79 7.92
N TYR A 114 12.80 -3.67 8.28
CA TYR A 114 13.03 -2.39 7.61
C TYR A 114 14.45 -1.88 7.83
N LEU A 115 14.97 -1.96 9.07
CA LEU A 115 16.34 -1.54 9.37
C LEU A 115 17.35 -2.38 8.59
N LEU A 116 17.15 -3.70 8.53
CA LEU A 116 17.97 -4.60 7.73
C LEU A 116 17.89 -4.26 6.23
N ALA A 117 16.70 -3.97 5.71
CA ALA A 117 16.53 -3.53 4.32
C ALA A 117 17.30 -2.24 4.02
N CYS A 118 17.23 -1.25 4.92
CA CYS A 118 17.92 0.03 4.76
C CYS A 118 19.44 -0.08 4.93
N ASN A 119 19.91 -0.99 5.80
CA ASN A 119 21.34 -1.21 6.05
C ASN A 119 22.04 -2.06 4.99
N ARG A 120 21.29 -2.74 4.11
CA ARG A 120 21.88 -3.43 2.95
C ARG A 120 22.55 -2.41 2.03
N MET A 121 23.71 -2.75 1.48
CA MET A 121 24.47 -1.88 0.56
C MET A 121 23.61 -1.28 -0.56
N TYR A 122 22.77 -2.11 -1.20
CA TYR A 122 21.89 -1.64 -2.27
C TYR A 122 20.78 -0.70 -1.75
N GLY A 123 20.25 -0.97 -0.56
CA GLY A 123 19.28 -0.10 0.11
C GLY A 123 19.88 1.28 0.40
N GLN A 124 21.09 1.33 0.96
CA GLN A 124 21.81 2.57 1.22
C GLN A 124 22.08 3.37 -0.07
N ILE A 125 22.48 2.70 -1.16
CA ILE A 125 22.70 3.37 -2.46
C ILE A 125 21.40 4.02 -2.96
N LEU A 126 20.26 3.33 -2.85
CA LEU A 126 18.97 3.87 -3.28
C LEU A 126 18.51 5.04 -2.40
N ILE A 127 18.70 4.94 -1.09
CA ILE A 127 18.38 6.02 -0.14
C ILE A 127 19.26 7.23 -0.41
N ASN A 128 20.57 7.06 -0.61
CA ASN A 128 21.49 8.16 -0.94
C ASN A 128 21.10 8.86 -2.25
N LYS A 129 20.67 8.11 -3.27
CA LYS A 129 20.16 8.70 -4.52
C LYS A 129 18.92 9.58 -4.30
N ILE A 130 18.07 9.22 -3.35
CA ILE A 130 16.89 10.00 -2.98
C ILE A 130 17.29 11.22 -2.15
N GLN A 131 18.26 11.06 -1.24
CA GLN A 131 18.79 12.14 -0.38
C GLN A 131 19.40 13.30 -1.17
N ASN A 132 19.89 13.06 -2.38
CA ASN A 132 20.36 14.11 -3.29
C ASN A 132 19.27 15.10 -3.70
N TYR A 133 17.99 14.71 -3.62
CA TYR A 133 16.85 15.52 -4.05
C TYR A 133 15.92 15.94 -2.90
N ALA A 134 15.93 15.19 -1.80
CA ALA A 134 15.00 15.38 -0.68
C ALA A 134 15.64 15.03 0.65
N LYS A 135 15.25 15.72 1.72
CA LYS A 135 15.60 15.26 3.08
C LYS A 135 14.85 13.98 3.39
N TYR A 136 15.57 12.89 3.66
CA TYR A 136 14.99 11.59 3.98
C TYR A 136 14.82 11.44 5.49
N ASN A 137 13.63 11.79 6.00
CA ASN A 137 13.30 11.66 7.42
C ASN A 137 12.26 10.55 7.61
N SER A 138 12.68 9.41 8.16
CA SER A 138 11.83 8.24 8.40
C SER A 138 11.59 8.03 9.90
N TYR A 139 10.34 7.83 10.29
CA TYR A 139 9.91 7.65 11.68
C TYR A 139 9.13 6.35 11.83
N LEU A 140 9.46 5.56 12.84
CA LEU A 140 8.76 4.32 13.17
C LEU A 140 7.51 4.61 14.00
N TYR A 141 6.39 4.04 13.58
CA TYR A 141 5.13 4.00 14.31
C TYR A 141 4.74 2.54 14.55
N ARG A 142 4.25 2.26 15.76
CA ARG A 142 3.70 0.95 16.15
C ARG A 142 2.23 1.12 16.50
N ILE A 143 1.39 0.14 16.16
CA ILE A 143 0.02 0.12 16.68
C ILE A 143 0.10 0.02 18.22
N VAL A 144 -0.45 1.03 18.90
CA VAL A 144 -0.34 1.18 20.36
C VAL A 144 -1.34 0.30 21.11
N VAL A 145 -2.39 -0.19 20.43
CA VAL A 145 -3.52 -0.89 21.06
C VAL A 145 -3.35 -2.43 21.06
N ASP A 146 -2.22 -2.95 20.54
CA ASP A 146 -1.92 -4.38 20.56
C ASP A 146 -1.01 -4.71 21.75
N ASP A 147 -1.63 -5.02 22.90
CA ASP A 147 -0.96 -5.42 24.15
C ASP A 147 -0.38 -6.85 24.10
N SER A 148 -0.37 -7.51 22.93
CA SER A 148 0.18 -8.86 22.78
C SER A 148 1.64 -8.99 23.23
N ASP A 149 2.38 -7.89 23.16
CA ASP A 149 3.80 -7.82 23.47
C ASP A 149 4.07 -7.18 24.85
N TYR A 150 3.01 -6.82 25.62
CA TYR A 150 3.15 -6.26 26.96
C TYR A 150 3.42 -7.37 27.98
N LEU A 151 4.61 -7.35 28.56
CA LEU A 151 4.95 -8.17 29.72
C LEU A 151 4.97 -7.23 30.94
N PRO A 152 4.04 -7.38 31.91
CA PRO A 152 4.11 -6.59 33.13
C PRO A 152 5.42 -6.90 33.87
N PRO A 153 6.06 -5.89 34.49
CA PRO A 153 7.24 -6.11 35.30
C PRO A 153 6.89 -7.07 36.47
N ILE A 154 7.76 -8.06 36.68
CA ILE A 154 7.72 -9.00 37.81
C ILE A 154 8.12 -8.26 39.09
#